data_AF-A0CFC8-F1
#
_entry.id   AF-A0CFC8-F1
#
_cell.length_a   1.000
_cell.length_b   1.000
_cell.length_c   1.000
_cell.angle_alpha   90.00
_cell.angle_beta   90.00
_cell.angle_gamma   90.00
#
_symmetry.space_group_name_H-M   'P 1'
#
loop_
_entity.id
_entity.type
_entity.pdbx_description
1 polymer ?
#
loop_
_entity_poly.entity_id
_entity_poly.type
_entity_poly.pdbx_seq_one_letter_code
_entity_poly.pdbx_strand_id
1 'polypeptide(L)'
;MSQINTSIFILFSVLTTINAETAFSYSKNNNELYYNIVSDEALVVLAFSGQKDLREYLFCRVKDCECEERLAQGPKSHPKLSEQQIISNYFCENNSMKFLRPDTGFQPYIWKNNQQQEQPKHVEKYSRIIQEVTNTSGSTTYTDTDMTASLSIGTTFQVKWKFNTDDTIEMCFILNQKSWIGVGFGKGMKNVDMLTINIIDGQAEVLDLWSVEDDTPPTDTKQDLELVSYSISDTSVKARIKRKLNTGDSSQDVVLAKGSAYTWSYATSSALVMEDHGHNFEEFSITLNETGDTNCLCLL
;
A
#
# COMPACT_ATOMS: atom_id res chain seq x y z
N MET A 1 42.29 48.69 -50.81
CA MET A 1 41.04 48.22 -50.22
C MET A 1 40.98 46.71 -50.35
N SER A 2 40.98 45.99 -49.23
CA SER A 2 40.29 44.70 -49.03
C SER A 2 40.83 44.04 -47.75
N GLN A 3 40.15 44.27 -46.63
CA GLN A 3 40.33 43.45 -45.43
C GLN A 3 39.57 42.14 -45.64
N ILE A 4 40.26 41.02 -45.43
CA ILE A 4 39.67 39.69 -45.44
C ILE A 4 39.17 39.42 -44.02
N ASN A 5 37.85 39.47 -43.81
CA ASN A 5 37.23 39.02 -42.57
C ASN A 5 37.11 37.49 -42.60
N THR A 6 37.86 36.83 -41.72
CA THR A 6 37.75 35.38 -41.49
C THR A 6 36.68 35.14 -40.43
N SER A 7 35.48 34.75 -40.86
CA SER A 7 34.42 34.32 -39.94
C SER A 7 34.64 32.86 -39.54
N ILE A 8 34.95 32.63 -38.27
CA ILE A 8 34.99 31.29 -37.65
C ILE A 8 33.54 30.83 -37.43
N PHE A 9 33.12 29.79 -38.14
CA PHE A 9 31.87 29.06 -37.85
C PHE A 9 32.12 28.07 -36.71
N ILE A 10 31.57 28.35 -35.53
CA ILE A 10 31.50 27.38 -34.43
C ILE A 10 30.24 26.52 -34.67
N LEU A 11 30.45 25.27 -35.05
CA LEU A 11 29.39 24.28 -35.21
C LEU A 11 29.00 23.77 -33.81
N PHE A 12 27.88 24.23 -33.26
CA PHE A 12 27.27 23.61 -32.08
C PHE A 12 26.55 22.34 -32.52
N SER A 13 27.14 21.18 -32.25
CA SER A 13 26.45 19.89 -32.30
C SER A 13 25.48 19.81 -31.11
N VAL A 14 24.20 20.08 -31.34
CA VAL A 14 23.15 19.78 -30.36
C VAL A 14 22.93 18.28 -30.40
N LEU A 15 23.38 17.58 -29.36
CA LEU A 15 22.95 16.20 -29.09
C LEU A 15 21.47 16.25 -28.70
N THR A 16 20.57 15.96 -29.63
CA THR A 16 19.19 15.62 -29.29
C THR A 16 19.20 14.18 -28.80
N THR A 17 19.02 13.98 -27.49
CA THR A 17 18.69 12.66 -26.95
C THR A 17 17.35 12.23 -27.53
N ILE A 18 17.36 11.27 -28.45
CA ILE A 18 16.15 10.61 -28.91
C ILE A 18 15.64 9.80 -27.71
N ASN A 19 14.63 10.30 -27.02
CA ASN A 19 13.96 9.52 -25.99
C ASN A 19 13.28 8.34 -26.68
N ALA A 20 13.48 7.12 -26.16
CA ALA A 20 12.74 5.95 -26.63
C ALA A 20 11.23 6.24 -26.52
N GLU A 21 10.52 6.19 -27.64
CA GLU A 21 9.10 6.52 -27.69
C GLU A 21 8.29 5.23 -27.87
N THR A 22 7.50 4.89 -26.85
CA THR A 22 6.52 3.81 -26.95
C THR A 22 5.18 4.41 -27.34
N ALA A 23 4.68 4.06 -28.52
CA ALA A 23 3.35 4.40 -29.02
C ALA A 23 2.42 3.18 -28.94
N PHE A 24 1.19 3.40 -28.48
CA PHE A 24 0.17 2.37 -28.36
C PHE A 24 -1.15 2.87 -28.94
N SER A 25 -1.82 2.00 -29.70
CA SER A 25 -3.17 2.23 -30.20
C SER A 25 -3.93 0.90 -30.21
N TYR A 26 -5.23 0.99 -30.06
CA TYR A 26 -6.12 -0.15 -30.26
C TYR A 26 -7.41 0.28 -30.94
N SER A 27 -8.04 -0.66 -31.62
CA SER A 27 -9.38 -0.47 -32.19
C SER A 27 -10.23 -1.70 -31.91
N LYS A 28 -11.55 -1.49 -31.87
CA LYS A 28 -12.53 -2.54 -31.67
C LYS A 28 -13.27 -2.80 -32.97
N ASN A 29 -13.35 -4.06 -33.37
CA ASN A 29 -14.23 -4.50 -34.44
C ASN A 29 -15.00 -5.72 -33.95
N ASN A 30 -16.33 -5.60 -33.82
CA ASN A 30 -17.18 -6.61 -33.18
C ASN A 30 -16.69 -6.98 -31.77
N ASN A 31 -16.41 -8.26 -31.51
CA ASN A 31 -15.94 -8.80 -30.23
C ASN A 31 -14.40 -8.96 -30.20
N GLU A 32 -13.69 -8.34 -31.14
CA GLU A 32 -12.24 -8.41 -31.24
C GLU A 32 -11.61 -7.03 -31.05
N LEU A 33 -10.51 -7.01 -30.31
CA LEU A 33 -9.64 -5.85 -30.12
C LEU A 33 -8.35 -6.05 -30.92
N TYR A 34 -8.02 -5.05 -31.72
CA TYR A 34 -6.83 -4.99 -32.55
C TYR A 34 -5.84 -4.08 -31.85
N TYR A 35 -4.69 -4.62 -31.46
CA TYR A 35 -3.65 -3.88 -30.75
C TYR A 35 -2.52 -3.57 -31.73
N ASN A 36 -1.96 -2.37 -31.61
CA ASN A 36 -0.78 -1.95 -32.33
C ASN A 36 0.17 -1.22 -31.38
N ILE A 37 1.31 -1.84 -31.11
CA ILE A 37 2.40 -1.32 -30.27
C ILE A 37 3.55 -0.95 -31.22
N VAL A 38 4.14 0.23 -31.03
CA VAL A 38 5.42 0.61 -31.65
C VAL A 38 6.33 1.04 -30.52
N SER A 39 7.48 0.40 -30.36
CA SER A 39 8.38 0.69 -29.24
C SER A 39 9.82 0.30 -29.51
N ASP A 40 10.75 1.15 -29.10
CA ASP A 40 12.17 0.85 -29.04
C ASP A 40 12.59 0.14 -27.74
N GLU A 41 11.66 -0.01 -26.78
CA GLU A 41 11.87 -0.70 -25.51
C GLU A 41 11.97 -2.22 -25.70
N ALA A 42 12.71 -2.90 -24.83
CA ALA A 42 12.84 -4.36 -24.87
C ALA A 42 11.57 -5.08 -24.42
N LEU A 43 10.76 -4.44 -23.57
CA LEU A 43 9.53 -4.99 -23.02
C LEU A 43 8.50 -3.88 -22.85
N VAL A 44 7.34 -4.07 -23.44
CA VAL A 44 6.14 -3.25 -23.21
C VAL A 44 5.15 -4.10 -22.42
N VAL A 45 4.63 -3.56 -21.33
CA VAL A 45 3.57 -4.21 -20.56
C VAL A 45 2.27 -3.48 -20.83
N LEU A 46 1.22 -4.19 -21.24
CA LEU A 46 -0.13 -3.66 -21.26
C LEU A 46 -0.89 -4.18 -20.03
N ALA A 47 -1.60 -3.28 -19.37
CA ALA A 47 -2.49 -3.59 -18.27
C ALA A 47 -3.92 -3.16 -18.63
N PHE A 48 -4.91 -3.66 -17.91
CA PHE A 48 -6.32 -3.41 -18.19
C PHE A 48 -7.02 -2.77 -16.99
N SER A 49 -7.71 -1.65 -17.21
CA SER A 49 -8.38 -0.91 -16.13
C SER A 49 -9.71 -1.56 -15.75
N GLY A 50 -10.07 -1.51 -14.46
CA GLY A 50 -11.38 -1.97 -13.96
C GLY A 50 -11.40 -3.37 -13.35
N GLN A 51 -10.24 -4.03 -13.26
CA GLN A 51 -10.08 -5.36 -12.67
C GLN A 51 -9.80 -5.27 -11.16
N LYS A 52 -10.60 -5.96 -10.33
CA LYS A 52 -10.49 -5.95 -8.86
C LYS A 52 -9.65 -7.11 -8.31
N ASP A 53 -10.04 -8.35 -8.63
CA ASP A 53 -9.47 -9.55 -7.98
C ASP A 53 -8.53 -10.37 -8.88
N LEU A 54 -8.73 -10.29 -10.19
CA LEU A 54 -7.94 -10.96 -11.22
C LEU A 54 -7.53 -9.92 -12.25
N ARG A 55 -6.25 -9.58 -12.30
CA ARG A 55 -5.70 -8.61 -13.24
C ARG A 55 -5.04 -9.33 -14.41
N GLU A 56 -5.33 -8.88 -15.61
CA GLU A 56 -4.69 -9.35 -16.82
C GLU A 56 -3.52 -8.43 -17.16
N TYR A 57 -2.43 -9.02 -17.63
CA TYR A 57 -1.28 -8.30 -18.15
C TYR A 57 -0.83 -8.95 -19.45
N LEU A 58 -0.45 -8.13 -20.42
CA LEU A 58 0.26 -8.58 -21.62
C LEU A 58 1.70 -8.12 -21.54
N PHE A 59 2.63 -9.07 -21.54
CA PHE A 59 4.06 -8.82 -21.56
C PHE A 59 4.56 -9.02 -22.98
N CYS A 60 4.84 -7.93 -23.67
CA CYS A 60 5.19 -7.93 -25.10
C CYS A 60 6.64 -7.50 -25.30
N ARG A 61 7.49 -8.44 -25.70
CA ARG A 61 8.87 -8.21 -26.14
C ARG A 61 8.86 -7.87 -27.62
N VAL A 62 8.74 -6.58 -27.92
CA VAL A 62 8.52 -6.08 -29.28
C VAL A 62 9.66 -6.46 -30.23
N LYS A 63 10.91 -6.42 -29.75
CA LYS A 63 12.11 -6.81 -30.53
C LYS A 63 12.21 -8.31 -30.80
N ASP A 64 11.77 -9.12 -29.84
CA ASP A 64 11.80 -10.58 -29.95
C ASP A 64 10.55 -11.11 -30.67
N CYS A 65 9.58 -10.23 -30.96
CA CYS A 65 8.30 -10.58 -31.51
C CYS A 65 7.59 -11.66 -30.67
N GLU A 66 7.46 -11.41 -29.36
CA GLU A 66 6.78 -12.33 -28.44
C GLU A 66 5.84 -11.55 -27.52
N CYS A 67 4.60 -12.04 -27.32
CA CYS A 67 3.69 -11.58 -26.28
C CYS A 67 3.19 -12.75 -25.42
N GLU A 68 3.19 -12.54 -24.12
CA GLU A 68 2.62 -13.48 -23.15
C GLU A 68 1.50 -12.82 -22.37
N GLU A 69 0.39 -13.54 -22.24
CA GLU A 69 -0.65 -13.19 -21.29
C GLU A 69 -0.33 -13.79 -19.92
N ARG A 70 -0.45 -12.96 -18.89
CA ARG A 70 -0.28 -13.34 -17.50
C ARG A 70 -1.49 -12.86 -16.71
N LEU A 71 -1.99 -13.75 -15.87
CA LEU A 71 -2.99 -13.40 -14.88
C LEU A 71 -2.29 -13.11 -13.56
N ALA A 72 -2.72 -12.07 -12.87
CA ALA A 72 -2.24 -11.66 -11.58
C ALA A 72 -3.37 -11.77 -10.56
N GLN A 73 -3.12 -12.55 -9.51
CA GLN A 73 -4.00 -12.65 -8.35
C GLN A 73 -3.33 -11.99 -7.13
N GLY A 74 -4.09 -11.23 -6.36
CA GLY A 74 -3.63 -10.58 -5.13
C GLY A 74 -3.45 -9.05 -5.21
N PRO A 75 -2.84 -8.42 -4.20
CA PRO A 75 -2.74 -6.96 -4.08
C PRO A 75 -1.88 -6.32 -5.18
N LYS A 76 -2.09 -5.03 -5.48
CA LYS A 76 -1.43 -4.31 -6.59
C LYS A 76 0.10 -4.29 -6.49
N SER A 77 0.65 -4.28 -5.28
CA SER A 77 2.09 -4.18 -5.01
C SER A 77 2.85 -5.50 -5.20
N HIS A 78 2.20 -6.65 -5.00
CA HIS A 78 2.83 -7.97 -5.08
C HIS A 78 1.91 -9.02 -5.71
N PRO A 79 1.51 -8.85 -6.99
CA PRO A 79 0.67 -9.82 -7.66
C PRO A 79 1.40 -11.16 -7.82
N LYS A 80 0.76 -12.26 -7.43
CA LYS A 80 1.20 -13.59 -7.83
C LYS A 80 0.78 -13.80 -9.28
N LEU A 81 1.74 -13.85 -10.19
CA LEU A 81 1.47 -14.17 -11.59
C LEU A 81 1.17 -15.67 -11.71
N SER A 82 -0.02 -16.00 -12.19
CA SER A 82 -0.43 -17.35 -12.56
C SER A 82 -0.22 -17.61 -14.05
N GLU A 83 -0.71 -18.77 -14.49
CA GLU A 83 -0.44 -19.48 -15.75
C GLU A 83 -0.17 -18.60 -16.99
N GLN A 84 0.87 -19.00 -17.73
CA GLN A 84 1.34 -18.34 -18.96
C GLN A 84 0.51 -18.83 -20.14
N GLN A 85 -0.18 -17.91 -20.82
CA GLN A 85 -0.78 -18.21 -22.11
C GLN A 85 -0.04 -17.45 -23.20
N ILE A 86 0.59 -18.19 -24.12
CA ILE A 86 1.28 -17.60 -25.27
C ILE A 86 0.22 -17.16 -26.28
N ILE A 87 0.28 -15.90 -26.70
CA ILE A 87 -0.54 -15.40 -27.80
C ILE A 87 0.13 -15.83 -29.10
N SER A 88 -0.55 -16.62 -29.93
CA SER A 88 0.06 -17.22 -31.13
C SER A 88 -0.14 -16.44 -32.43
N ASN A 89 -0.92 -15.34 -32.41
CA ASN A 89 -1.30 -14.59 -33.61
C ASN A 89 -0.88 -13.12 -33.50
N TYR A 90 0.41 -12.86 -33.76
CA TYR A 90 0.96 -11.52 -33.86
C TYR A 90 1.73 -11.32 -35.17
N PHE A 91 1.79 -10.08 -35.64
CA PHE A 91 2.59 -9.64 -36.77
C PHE A 91 3.58 -8.58 -36.29
N CYS A 92 4.87 -8.77 -36.57
CA CYS A 92 5.91 -7.81 -36.19
C CYS A 92 6.67 -7.30 -37.41
N GLU A 93 6.86 -6.00 -37.45
CA GLU A 93 7.65 -5.32 -38.49
C GLU A 93 8.23 -4.04 -37.90
N ASN A 94 9.55 -3.82 -38.03
CA ASN A 94 10.21 -2.55 -37.69
C ASN A 94 9.80 -1.96 -36.31
N ASN A 95 10.10 -2.67 -35.21
CA ASN A 95 9.74 -2.26 -33.85
C ASN A 95 8.23 -2.04 -33.63
N SER A 96 7.38 -2.53 -34.54
CA SER A 96 5.94 -2.58 -34.40
C SER A 96 5.47 -4.01 -34.20
N MET A 97 4.47 -4.18 -33.36
CA MET A 97 3.81 -5.44 -33.09
C MET A 97 2.30 -5.24 -33.11
N LYS A 98 1.61 -6.11 -33.84
CA LYS A 98 0.16 -6.11 -34.01
C LYS A 98 -0.40 -7.46 -33.63
N PHE A 99 -1.49 -7.50 -32.88
CA PHE A 99 -2.16 -8.75 -32.52
C PHE A 99 -3.64 -8.54 -32.25
N LEU A 100 -4.40 -9.63 -32.27
CA LEU A 100 -5.83 -9.65 -31.98
C LEU A 100 -6.07 -10.37 -30.65
N ARG A 101 -7.04 -9.88 -29.88
CA ARG A 101 -7.54 -10.54 -28.66
C ARG A 101 -9.07 -10.41 -28.57
N PRO A 102 -9.77 -11.37 -27.96
CA PRO A 102 -11.17 -11.18 -27.56
C PRO A 102 -11.32 -9.91 -26.71
N ASP A 103 -12.43 -9.20 -26.91
CA ASP A 103 -12.80 -8.07 -26.06
C ASP A 103 -13.23 -8.59 -24.67
N THR A 104 -12.47 -8.22 -23.64
CA THR A 104 -12.75 -8.56 -22.24
C THR A 104 -13.58 -7.50 -21.52
N GLY A 105 -13.94 -6.39 -22.21
CA GLY A 105 -14.67 -5.27 -21.63
C GLY A 105 -13.80 -4.29 -20.82
N PHE A 106 -12.50 -4.55 -20.69
CA PHE A 106 -11.57 -3.69 -19.97
C PHE A 106 -10.73 -2.82 -20.92
N GLN A 107 -10.48 -1.56 -20.53
CA GLN A 107 -9.69 -0.63 -21.34
C GLN A 107 -8.18 -0.90 -21.15
N PRO A 108 -7.42 -1.14 -22.23
CA PRO A 108 -5.99 -1.36 -22.15
C PRO A 108 -5.21 -0.04 -21.99
N TYR A 109 -4.09 -0.09 -21.30
CA TYR A 109 -3.13 1.01 -21.20
C TYR A 109 -1.70 0.48 -21.14
N ILE A 110 -0.71 1.26 -21.61
CA ILE A 110 0.71 0.93 -21.40
C ILE A 110 1.00 1.10 -19.92
N TRP A 111 1.35 0.00 -19.27
CA TRP A 111 1.93 0.03 -17.94
C TRP A 111 3.39 0.46 -18.07
N LYS A 112 3.65 1.73 -17.81
CA LYS A 112 5.00 2.23 -17.63
C LYS A 112 5.41 1.88 -16.21
N ASN A 113 6.46 1.06 -16.06
CA ASN A 113 7.20 0.94 -14.80
C ASN A 113 8.01 2.22 -14.54
N ASN A 114 7.42 3.37 -14.79
CA ASN A 114 7.84 4.57 -14.12
C ASN A 114 7.51 4.27 -12.66
N GLN A 115 8.52 4.33 -11.77
CA GLN A 115 8.31 4.97 -10.47
C GLN A 115 7.27 6.04 -10.73
N GLN A 116 6.05 5.84 -10.23
CA GLN A 116 4.89 6.60 -10.67
C GLN A 116 5.34 8.05 -10.82
N GLN A 117 5.16 8.64 -12.00
CA GLN A 117 5.10 10.10 -12.05
C GLN A 117 3.82 10.43 -11.29
N GLU A 118 3.97 10.43 -9.98
CA GLU A 118 3.25 11.23 -9.03
C GLU A 118 3.11 12.59 -9.71
N GLN A 119 1.89 12.88 -10.20
CA GLN A 119 1.24 14.11 -9.74
C GLN A 119 1.71 14.31 -8.29
N PRO A 120 2.30 15.44 -7.88
CA PRO A 120 2.88 15.58 -6.55
C PRO A 120 1.78 15.48 -5.49
N LYS A 121 1.27 14.26 -5.26
CA LYS A 121 0.97 13.75 -3.96
C LYS A 121 2.32 13.77 -3.31
N HIS A 122 2.42 14.64 -2.32
CA HIS A 122 3.51 14.64 -1.39
C HIS A 122 3.68 13.19 -0.91
N VAL A 123 4.57 12.41 -1.53
CA VAL A 123 5.13 11.23 -0.87
C VAL A 123 6.07 11.81 0.15
N GLU A 124 5.47 12.22 1.26
CA GLU A 124 6.15 12.11 2.52
C GLU A 124 6.60 10.67 2.59
N LYS A 125 7.91 10.50 2.44
CA LYS A 125 8.59 9.27 2.78
C LYS A 125 8.09 8.90 4.17
N TYR A 126 7.18 7.93 4.25
CA TYR A 126 6.60 7.56 5.53
C TYR A 126 7.75 7.31 6.50
N SER A 127 7.72 8.01 7.64
CA SER A 127 8.63 7.72 8.74
C SER A 127 8.21 6.37 9.29
N ARG A 128 8.97 5.34 8.93
CA ARG A 128 8.61 3.95 9.24
C ARG A 128 9.13 3.59 10.61
N ILE A 129 8.27 3.04 11.45
CA ILE A 129 8.67 2.46 12.73
C ILE A 129 8.80 0.95 12.50
N ILE A 130 10.03 0.55 12.22
CA ILE A 130 10.40 -0.86 12.09
C ILE A 130 11.17 -1.25 13.35
N GLN A 131 10.92 -2.45 13.85
CA GLN A 131 11.83 -3.02 14.83
C GLN A 131 13.17 -3.31 14.13
N GLU A 132 14.24 -2.56 14.44
CA GLU A 132 15.57 -2.96 13.99
C GLU A 132 15.88 -4.35 14.57
N VAL A 133 15.87 -5.37 13.71
CA VAL A 133 16.35 -6.70 14.06
C VAL A 133 17.86 -6.58 14.20
N THR A 134 18.34 -6.09 15.35
CA THR A 134 19.74 -6.22 15.71
C THR A 134 20.05 -7.71 15.74
N ASN A 135 20.92 -8.16 14.83
CA ASN A 135 21.43 -9.53 14.73
C ASN A 135 22.20 -9.92 15.99
N THR A 136 21.50 -10.07 17.11
CA THR A 136 22.02 -10.45 18.41
C THR A 136 20.89 -11.14 19.17
N SER A 137 20.49 -12.33 18.71
CA SER A 137 19.80 -13.35 19.52
C SER A 137 18.65 -12.88 20.44
N GLY A 138 17.93 -11.83 20.03
CA GLY A 138 16.77 -11.27 20.70
C GLY A 138 15.55 -11.46 19.80
N SER A 139 15.14 -12.71 19.58
CA SER A 139 13.79 -12.99 19.09
C SER A 139 12.83 -12.42 20.13
N THR A 140 12.27 -11.23 19.91
CA THR A 140 11.21 -10.67 20.75
C THR A 140 9.94 -11.45 20.45
N THR A 141 9.84 -12.63 21.05
CA THR A 141 8.62 -13.45 21.01
C THR A 141 7.46 -12.59 21.48
N TYR A 142 6.44 -12.45 20.62
CA TYR A 142 5.21 -11.76 20.99
C TYR A 142 4.61 -12.39 22.25
N THR A 143 4.31 -11.55 23.24
CA THR A 143 3.55 -11.93 24.43
C THR A 143 2.57 -10.83 24.79
N ASP A 144 1.36 -11.21 25.21
CA ASP A 144 0.32 -10.31 25.69
C ASP A 144 -0.29 -10.79 27.03
N THR A 145 0.38 -11.72 27.69
CA THR A 145 -0.06 -12.32 28.97
C THR A 145 -0.01 -11.34 30.13
N ASP A 146 0.76 -10.25 30.00
CA ASP A 146 0.87 -9.16 30.97
C ASP A 146 -0.12 -8.01 30.72
N MET A 147 -0.96 -8.10 29.67
CA MET A 147 -2.02 -7.10 29.43
C MET A 147 -3.09 -7.22 30.52
N THR A 148 -3.56 -6.07 31.03
CA THR A 148 -4.44 -6.02 32.21
C THR A 148 -5.91 -5.87 31.86
N ALA A 149 -6.21 -5.47 30.61
CA ALA A 149 -7.56 -5.33 30.10
C ALA A 149 -7.62 -5.70 28.61
N SER A 150 -8.84 -6.00 28.14
CA SER A 150 -9.08 -6.35 26.75
C SER A 150 -10.51 -6.05 26.30
N LEU A 151 -10.68 -5.89 24.99
CA LEU A 151 -11.96 -5.76 24.31
C LEU A 151 -11.89 -6.54 23.00
N SER A 152 -12.91 -7.38 22.75
CA SER A 152 -13.07 -8.09 21.47
C SER A 152 -14.18 -7.44 20.66
N ILE A 153 -13.92 -7.21 19.38
CA ILE A 153 -14.87 -6.67 18.41
C ILE A 153 -15.22 -7.83 17.47
N GLY A 154 -16.39 -8.42 17.72
CA GLY A 154 -16.79 -9.68 17.10
C GLY A 154 -15.76 -10.80 17.35
N THR A 155 -15.52 -11.61 16.32
CA THR A 155 -14.51 -12.68 16.32
C THR A 155 -13.23 -12.29 15.57
N THR A 156 -13.20 -11.10 14.97
CA THR A 156 -12.18 -10.71 13.99
C THR A 156 -11.06 -9.92 14.64
N PHE A 157 -11.41 -8.97 15.51
CA PHE A 157 -10.45 -8.01 16.06
C PHE A 157 -10.50 -7.98 17.58
N GLN A 158 -9.33 -7.83 18.21
CA GLN A 158 -9.21 -7.68 19.65
C GLN A 158 -8.13 -6.64 19.96
N VAL A 159 -8.43 -5.78 20.92
CA VAL A 159 -7.47 -4.87 21.54
C VAL A 159 -7.24 -5.33 22.96
N LYS A 160 -5.98 -5.45 23.37
CA LYS A 160 -5.59 -5.60 24.77
C LYS A 160 -4.72 -4.42 25.17
N TRP A 161 -4.77 -4.00 26.43
CA TRP A 161 -3.94 -2.91 26.88
C TRP A 161 -3.48 -3.07 28.33
N LYS A 162 -2.42 -2.34 28.65
CA LYS A 162 -1.99 -2.06 30.02
C LYS A 162 -1.40 -0.65 30.10
N PHE A 163 -1.55 -0.03 31.26
CA PHE A 163 -0.86 1.23 31.55
C PHE A 163 0.45 0.95 32.28
N ASN A 164 1.48 1.70 31.91
CA ASN A 164 2.77 1.68 32.58
C ASN A 164 2.83 2.80 33.63
N THR A 165 3.89 2.80 34.45
CA THR A 165 4.12 3.81 35.49
C THR A 165 4.74 5.10 34.95
N ASP A 166 5.14 5.14 33.68
CA ASP A 166 5.84 6.23 33.00
C ASP A 166 4.92 7.06 32.07
N ASP A 167 3.61 7.10 32.37
CA ASP A 167 2.57 7.76 31.54
C ASP A 167 2.51 7.24 30.10
N THR A 168 2.85 5.97 29.91
CA THR A 168 2.67 5.26 28.63
C THR A 168 1.61 4.18 28.73
N ILE A 169 1.05 3.83 27.58
CA ILE A 169 0.15 2.70 27.38
C ILE A 169 0.79 1.74 26.39
N GLU A 170 0.69 0.45 26.68
CA GLU A 170 0.98 -0.60 25.70
C GLU A 170 -0.32 -1.22 25.24
N MET A 171 -0.45 -1.38 23.92
CA MET A 171 -1.64 -1.94 23.29
C MET A 171 -1.24 -3.09 22.37
N CYS A 172 -1.94 -4.22 22.50
CA CYS A 172 -1.85 -5.32 21.55
C CYS A 172 -3.07 -5.28 20.63
N PHE A 173 -2.82 -5.10 19.34
CA PHE A 173 -3.83 -5.24 18.29
C PHE A 173 -3.72 -6.65 17.69
N ILE A 174 -4.82 -7.39 17.76
CA ILE A 174 -4.90 -8.79 17.36
C ILE A 174 -5.99 -8.91 16.32
N LEU A 175 -5.60 -9.25 15.09
CA LEU A 175 -6.48 -9.50 13.98
C LEU A 175 -6.45 -10.99 13.63
N ASN A 176 -7.61 -11.65 13.62
CA ASN A 176 -7.77 -13.08 13.29
C ASN A 176 -7.85 -13.32 11.77
N GLN A 177 -7.01 -12.60 11.02
CA GLN A 177 -6.74 -12.81 9.60
C GLN A 177 -5.36 -12.24 9.26
N LYS A 178 -4.71 -12.78 8.22
CA LYS A 178 -3.46 -12.24 7.70
C LYS A 178 -3.73 -11.02 6.81
N SER A 179 -3.70 -9.83 7.40
CA SER A 179 -3.90 -8.56 6.71
C SER A 179 -3.18 -7.42 7.43
N TRP A 180 -3.06 -6.27 6.78
CA TRP A 180 -2.75 -5.04 7.49
C TRP A 180 -3.88 -4.68 8.48
N ILE A 181 -3.52 -3.93 9.51
CA ILE A 181 -4.45 -3.40 10.52
C ILE A 181 -4.36 -1.88 10.49
N GLY A 182 -5.46 -1.19 10.23
CA GLY A 182 -5.60 0.25 10.52
C GLY A 182 -6.36 0.43 11.82
N VAL A 183 -5.93 1.35 12.68
CA VAL A 183 -6.65 1.75 13.88
C VAL A 183 -6.73 3.26 13.91
N GLY A 184 -7.94 3.79 14.07
CA GLY A 184 -8.17 5.21 14.30
C GLY A 184 -8.58 5.45 15.75
N PHE A 185 -7.90 6.38 16.41
CA PHE A 185 -8.27 6.86 17.75
C PHE A 185 -9.40 7.89 17.69
N GLY A 186 -10.45 7.56 16.93
CA GLY A 186 -11.58 8.43 16.63
C GLY A 186 -12.64 7.75 15.76
N LYS A 187 -13.57 8.55 15.24
CA LYS A 187 -14.64 8.11 14.34
C LYS A 187 -14.30 8.41 12.88
N GLY A 188 -14.61 7.48 11.98
CA GLY A 188 -14.30 7.60 10.56
C GLY A 188 -12.82 7.82 10.27
N MET A 189 -12.52 8.49 9.15
CA MET A 189 -11.15 8.83 8.75
C MET A 189 -10.81 10.32 8.87
N LYS A 190 -11.79 11.21 8.86
CA LYS A 190 -11.54 12.65 8.75
C LYS A 190 -11.10 13.28 10.07
N ASN A 191 -9.92 13.90 10.09
CA ASN A 191 -9.28 14.52 11.27
C ASN A 191 -9.11 13.53 12.43
N VAL A 192 -8.46 12.41 12.14
CA VAL A 192 -8.28 11.30 13.08
C VAL A 192 -6.81 10.91 13.16
N ASP A 193 -6.35 10.80 14.41
CA ASP A 193 -5.10 10.18 14.84
C ASP A 193 -5.17 8.68 14.58
N MET A 194 -4.20 8.15 13.84
CA MET A 194 -4.23 6.80 13.33
C MET A 194 -2.89 6.11 13.44
N LEU A 195 -2.97 4.79 13.43
CA LEU A 195 -1.82 3.95 13.13
C LEU A 195 -2.19 2.88 12.13
N THR A 196 -1.16 2.37 11.45
CA THR A 196 -1.27 1.14 10.68
C THR A 196 -0.18 0.15 11.03
N ILE A 197 -0.50 -1.12 10.89
CA ILE A 197 0.41 -2.24 11.00
C ILE A 197 0.42 -2.92 9.63
N ASN A 198 1.45 -2.65 8.83
CA ASN A 198 1.69 -3.29 7.55
C ASN A 198 2.48 -4.59 7.74
N ILE A 199 2.43 -5.46 6.74
CA ILE A 199 3.24 -6.67 6.64
C ILE A 199 4.08 -6.56 5.37
N ILE A 200 5.38 -6.35 5.56
CA ILE A 200 6.36 -6.21 4.47
C ILE A 200 7.44 -7.26 4.69
N ASP A 201 7.67 -8.10 3.69
CA ASP A 201 8.65 -9.20 3.75
C ASP A 201 8.51 -10.11 4.99
N GLY A 202 7.26 -10.30 5.44
CA GLY A 202 6.93 -11.13 6.61
C GLY A 202 7.17 -10.45 7.97
N GLN A 203 7.50 -9.16 7.98
CA GLN A 203 7.72 -8.35 9.19
C GLN A 203 6.60 -7.33 9.36
N ALA A 204 6.28 -7.00 10.61
CA ALA A 204 5.36 -5.91 10.90
C ALA A 204 6.09 -4.57 10.77
N GLU A 205 5.47 -3.62 10.09
CA GLU A 205 5.89 -2.22 10.01
C GLU A 205 4.76 -1.36 10.59
N VAL A 206 5.06 -0.51 11.57
CA VAL A 206 4.09 0.42 12.13
C VAL A 206 4.28 1.80 11.49
N LEU A 207 3.17 2.42 11.08
CA LEU A 207 3.13 3.81 10.67
C LEU A 207 2.26 4.60 11.65
N ASP A 208 2.77 5.75 12.07
CA ASP A 208 2.02 6.77 12.82
C ASP A 208 1.48 7.80 11.82
N LEU A 209 0.18 8.06 11.86
CA LEU A 209 -0.56 8.68 10.76
C LEU A 209 -1.57 9.71 11.29
N TRP A 210 -1.71 10.81 10.56
CA TRP A 210 -2.78 11.78 10.79
C TRP A 210 -3.63 11.93 9.54
N SER A 211 -4.89 11.54 9.63
CA SER A 211 -5.80 11.59 8.50
C SER A 211 -6.57 12.90 8.47
N VAL A 212 -6.54 13.60 7.33
CA VAL A 212 -7.22 14.90 7.14
C VAL A 212 -8.57 14.75 6.44
N GLU A 213 -8.70 13.78 5.53
CA GLU A 213 -9.88 13.51 4.72
C GLU A 213 -10.06 11.99 4.55
N ASP A 214 -11.05 11.56 3.76
CA ASP A 214 -11.30 10.14 3.45
C ASP A 214 -10.37 9.63 2.31
N ASP A 215 -9.08 9.91 2.42
CA ASP A 215 -8.04 9.44 1.50
C ASP A 215 -6.89 8.75 2.25
N THR A 216 -5.84 8.33 1.52
CA THR A 216 -4.69 7.68 2.14
C THR A 216 -4.03 8.67 3.12
N PRO A 217 -4.00 8.37 4.43
CA PRO A 217 -3.49 9.31 5.40
C PRO A 217 -1.98 9.53 5.20
N PRO A 218 -1.50 10.78 5.29
CA PRO A 218 -0.07 11.08 5.37
C PRO A 218 0.52 10.58 6.70
N THR A 219 1.85 10.61 6.77
CA THR A 219 2.53 10.30 8.04
C THR A 219 2.27 11.43 9.03
N ASP A 220 2.16 11.10 10.29
CA ASP A 220 2.22 12.13 11.31
C ASP A 220 3.59 12.84 11.29
N THR A 221 3.58 14.16 11.49
CA THR A 221 4.79 14.98 11.54
C THR A 221 5.69 14.62 12.72
N LYS A 222 5.12 14.00 13.76
CA LYS A 222 5.83 13.40 14.89
C LYS A 222 5.57 11.90 14.90
N GLN A 223 6.51 11.14 15.45
CA GLN A 223 6.39 9.69 15.57
C GLN A 223 6.38 9.36 17.05
N ASP A 224 5.20 9.04 17.55
CA ASP A 224 4.92 8.86 18.98
C ASP A 224 4.62 7.40 19.34
N LEU A 225 4.73 6.51 18.34
CA LEU A 225 4.56 5.07 18.46
C LEU A 225 5.92 4.33 18.50
N GLU A 226 5.94 3.24 19.26
CA GLU A 226 7.02 2.27 19.29
C GLU A 226 6.46 0.87 19.05
N LEU A 227 7.01 0.13 18.08
CA LEU A 227 6.69 -1.29 17.89
C LEU A 227 7.51 -2.15 18.87
N VAL A 228 6.84 -2.75 19.84
CA VAL A 228 7.48 -3.54 20.92
C VAL A 228 7.74 -4.98 20.49
N SER A 229 6.74 -5.62 19.87
CA SER A 229 6.85 -7.00 19.36
C SER A 229 5.69 -7.33 18.43
N TYR A 230 5.81 -8.37 17.62
CA TYR A 230 4.75 -8.84 16.74
C TYR A 230 4.80 -10.35 16.50
N SER A 231 3.68 -10.91 16.03
CA SER A 231 3.58 -12.26 15.52
C SER A 231 2.67 -12.26 14.29
N ILE A 232 3.19 -12.79 13.18
CA ILE A 232 2.45 -12.91 11.93
C ILE A 232 2.37 -14.40 11.58
N SER A 233 1.18 -14.88 11.31
CA SER A 233 0.90 -16.21 10.77
C SER A 233 -0.04 -16.11 9.57
N ASP A 234 -0.38 -17.24 8.95
CA ASP A 234 -1.37 -17.25 7.86
C ASP A 234 -2.80 -16.98 8.33
N THR A 235 -3.04 -17.05 9.63
CA THR A 235 -4.38 -16.91 10.23
C THR A 235 -4.50 -15.72 11.18
N SER A 236 -3.40 -15.05 11.52
CA SER A 236 -3.45 -13.95 12.48
C SER A 236 -2.29 -12.98 12.35
N VAL A 237 -2.55 -11.74 12.73
CA VAL A 237 -1.57 -10.66 12.87
C VAL A 237 -1.72 -10.09 14.25
N LYS A 238 -0.61 -10.03 14.98
CA LYS A 238 -0.56 -9.51 16.34
C LYS A 238 0.59 -8.53 16.42
N ALA A 239 0.32 -7.32 16.87
CA ALA A 239 1.37 -6.34 17.15
C ALA A 239 1.12 -5.70 18.51
N ARG A 240 2.19 -5.58 19.28
CA ARG A 240 2.23 -4.85 20.53
C ARG A 240 2.95 -3.55 20.29
N ILE A 241 2.27 -2.45 20.56
CA ILE A 241 2.80 -1.11 20.42
C ILE A 241 2.84 -0.40 21.78
N LYS A 242 3.72 0.58 21.90
CA LYS A 242 3.81 1.49 23.05
C LYS A 242 3.62 2.93 22.56
N ARG A 243 2.87 3.72 23.32
CA ARG A 243 2.62 5.15 23.07
C ARG A 243 2.51 5.91 24.39
N LYS A 244 2.88 7.20 24.42
CA LYS A 244 2.54 8.07 25.55
C LYS A 244 1.04 8.33 25.63
N LEU A 245 0.52 8.47 26.86
CA LEU A 245 -0.86 8.91 27.08
C LEU A 245 -1.10 10.33 26.54
N ASN A 246 -0.12 11.20 26.71
CA ASN A 246 -0.06 12.52 26.09
C ASN A 246 1.27 12.63 25.34
N THR A 247 1.18 12.68 24.01
CA THR A 247 2.34 12.78 23.11
C THR A 247 2.93 14.19 23.09
N GLY A 248 2.10 15.19 23.41
CA GLY A 248 2.43 16.61 23.28
C GLY A 248 2.11 17.18 21.90
N ASP A 249 1.56 16.39 20.97
CA ASP A 249 1.00 16.88 19.70
C ASP A 249 -0.48 17.23 19.83
N SER A 250 -0.79 18.44 20.27
CA SER A 250 -2.19 18.87 20.41
C SER A 250 -2.93 19.09 19.08
N SER A 251 -2.24 19.04 17.94
CA SER A 251 -2.83 19.29 16.62
C SER A 251 -3.29 18.02 15.93
N GLN A 252 -2.59 16.91 16.16
CA GLN A 252 -2.79 15.66 15.43
C GLN A 252 -3.10 14.49 16.35
N ASP A 253 -2.65 14.53 17.62
CA ASP A 253 -2.84 13.40 18.52
C ASP A 253 -3.99 13.57 19.50
N VAL A 254 -4.68 12.47 19.76
CA VAL A 254 -5.59 12.37 20.89
C VAL A 254 -4.82 12.12 22.18
N VAL A 255 -5.23 12.81 23.26
CA VAL A 255 -4.78 12.48 24.61
C VAL A 255 -5.60 11.30 25.14
N LEU A 256 -4.90 10.20 25.43
CA LEU A 256 -5.48 9.04 26.08
C LEU A 256 -5.39 9.19 27.59
N ALA A 257 -6.47 8.84 28.28
CA ALA A 257 -6.58 8.96 29.72
C ALA A 257 -7.16 7.68 30.32
N LYS A 258 -6.60 7.30 31.46
CA LYS A 258 -7.08 6.17 32.27
C LYS A 258 -8.54 6.38 32.64
N GLY A 259 -9.35 5.35 32.51
CA GLY A 259 -10.78 5.34 32.83
C GLY A 259 -11.66 6.13 31.85
N SER A 260 -11.09 6.69 30.79
CA SER A 260 -11.86 7.46 29.80
C SER A 260 -12.45 6.56 28.71
N ALA A 261 -13.64 6.93 28.23
CA ALA A 261 -14.33 6.26 27.15
C ALA A 261 -14.04 6.97 25.81
N TYR A 262 -13.85 6.17 24.77
CA TYR A 262 -13.54 6.61 23.42
C TYR A 262 -14.41 5.86 22.41
N THR A 263 -14.59 6.46 21.23
CA THR A 263 -14.96 5.71 20.03
C THR A 263 -13.73 5.60 19.16
N TRP A 264 -13.33 4.37 18.85
CA TRP A 264 -12.23 4.06 17.94
C TRP A 264 -12.77 3.34 16.71
N SER A 265 -11.95 3.24 15.69
CA SER A 265 -12.23 2.48 14.49
C SER A 265 -11.10 1.49 14.20
N TYR A 266 -11.42 0.38 13.53
CA TYR A 266 -10.41 -0.45 12.89
C TYR A 266 -10.79 -0.71 11.43
N ALA A 267 -9.78 -0.89 10.58
CA ALA A 267 -9.92 -1.17 9.17
C ALA A 267 -8.92 -2.24 8.72
N THR A 268 -9.27 -2.96 7.67
CA THR A 268 -8.46 -4.06 7.13
C THR A 268 -8.85 -4.35 5.68
N SER A 269 -8.13 -5.22 4.97
CA SER A 269 -8.52 -5.71 3.64
C SER A 269 -7.98 -7.13 3.39
N SER A 270 -7.93 -7.58 2.14
CA SER A 270 -7.21 -8.81 1.77
C SER A 270 -5.72 -8.58 1.51
N ALA A 271 -5.25 -7.33 1.54
CA ALA A 271 -3.85 -6.98 1.32
C ALA A 271 -3.01 -7.09 2.59
N LEU A 272 -1.70 -7.03 2.40
CA LEU A 272 -0.71 -7.07 3.48
C LEU A 272 -0.20 -5.67 3.86
N VAL A 273 -0.42 -4.68 3.02
CA VAL A 273 -0.01 -3.28 3.22
C VAL A 273 -1.25 -2.41 3.06
N MET A 274 -1.33 -1.33 3.82
CA MET A 274 -2.42 -0.37 3.79
C MET A 274 -2.83 -0.03 2.35
N GLU A 275 -4.12 -0.19 2.10
CA GLU A 275 -4.81 0.20 0.89
C GLU A 275 -6.24 0.63 1.25
N ASP A 276 -7.05 0.94 0.24
CA ASP A 276 -8.48 1.16 0.46
C ASP A 276 -9.13 -0.07 1.12
N HIS A 277 -9.68 0.14 2.33
CA HIS A 277 -10.35 -0.90 3.11
C HIS A 277 -11.74 -1.26 2.56
N GLY A 278 -12.29 -0.49 1.62
CA GLY A 278 -13.64 -0.64 1.13
C GLY A 278 -14.65 -0.62 2.29
N HIS A 279 -15.44 -1.69 2.42
CA HIS A 279 -16.42 -1.82 3.51
C HIS A 279 -15.89 -2.56 4.74
N ASN A 280 -14.61 -2.93 4.78
CA ASN A 280 -14.00 -3.68 5.89
C ASN A 280 -13.47 -2.73 6.96
N PHE A 281 -14.36 -1.94 7.54
CA PHE A 281 -14.08 -1.09 8.69
C PHE A 281 -15.22 -1.18 9.69
N GLU A 282 -14.92 -0.93 10.96
CA GLU A 282 -15.92 -0.91 12.02
C GLU A 282 -15.52 0.09 13.11
N GLU A 283 -16.51 0.79 13.66
CA GLU A 283 -16.36 1.65 14.83
C GLU A 283 -16.79 0.90 16.09
N PHE A 284 -16.08 1.10 17.20
CA PHE A 284 -16.38 0.47 18.47
C PHE A 284 -16.12 1.43 19.64
N SER A 285 -16.85 1.21 20.73
CA SER A 285 -16.66 1.96 21.98
C SER A 285 -15.68 1.20 22.87
N ILE A 286 -14.73 1.93 23.47
CA ILE A 286 -13.72 1.38 24.37
C ILE A 286 -13.55 2.29 25.58
N THR A 287 -13.48 1.69 26.78
CA THR A 287 -13.11 2.40 28.01
C THR A 287 -11.75 1.89 28.47
N LEU A 288 -10.76 2.77 28.53
CA LEU A 288 -9.39 2.39 28.87
C LEU A 288 -9.20 2.28 30.40
N ASN A 289 -9.78 1.25 31.01
CA ASN A 289 -9.64 0.95 32.44
C ASN A 289 -8.32 0.21 32.75
N GLU A 290 -7.82 0.32 33.99
CA GLU A 290 -6.61 -0.39 34.43
C GLU A 290 -6.81 -1.92 34.53
N THR A 291 -8.05 -2.36 34.77
CA THR A 291 -8.48 -3.76 34.79
C THR A 291 -9.78 -3.91 34.01
N GLY A 292 -9.88 -4.94 33.17
CA GLY A 292 -10.95 -5.06 32.18
C GLY A 292 -12.37 -5.17 32.75
N ASP A 293 -13.31 -4.44 32.13
CA ASP A 293 -14.75 -4.73 32.18
C ASP A 293 -15.06 -5.90 31.25
N THR A 294 -15.57 -7.00 31.81
CA THR A 294 -15.97 -8.21 31.06
C THR A 294 -17.35 -8.11 30.41
N ASN A 295 -18.00 -6.94 30.37
CA ASN A 295 -19.39 -6.81 29.96
C ASN A 295 -19.60 -5.73 28.91
N CYS A 296 -19.49 -6.10 27.63
CA CYS A 296 -20.19 -5.36 26.58
C CYS A 296 -21.68 -5.76 26.64
N LEU A 297 -22.50 -4.90 27.23
CA LEU A 297 -23.96 -4.95 27.08
C LEU A 297 -24.29 -4.58 25.64
N CYS A 298 -24.64 -5.57 24.82
CA CYS A 298 -25.38 -5.31 23.58
C CYS A 298 -26.69 -4.60 23.96
N LEU A 299 -26.85 -3.35 23.54
CA LEU A 299 -28.17 -2.73 23.48
C LEU A 299 -28.93 -3.40 22.33
N LEU A 300 -30.03 -4.05 22.69
CA LEU A 300 -31.06 -4.61 21.82
C LEU A 300 -31.74 -3.52 20.97
#